data_AF-A0A1Q3JPS7-F1
#
_entry.id   AF-A0A1Q3JPS7-F1
#
_cell.length_a   1.000
_cell.length_b   1.000
_cell.length_c   1.000
_cell.angle_alpha   90.00
_cell.angle_beta   90.00
_cell.angle_gamma   90.00
#
_symmetry.space_group_name_H-M   'P 1'
#
loop_
_entity.id
_entity.type
_entity.pdbx_description
1 polymer ?
#
loop_
_entity_poly.entity_id
_entity_poly.type
_entity_poly.pdbx_seq_one_letter_code
_entity_poly.pdbx_strand_id
1 'polypeptide(L)'
;MRAGQDDQLTWLQQYVGALAAIVLAFALCETALAQATRVKPPVPTGVDPGGIAIALIATGIDYTHPEIKDRLARDGEGEVIGYDLIDNDNRPYAATSLPENHDGAVDTLLARRILSTYRHARLVPVRVDPNDKVMLARALAFTATTPARIVAVPLWGESRETWEFFQQAADQVPDHLLILPAGNADAVAQGRAQFPAALNLKGALIVAAVNETTERGTLARPGAPRIDALMLGRGGSWFPGIVPTAADATEAVALAAGLAACTQHGKAPLGAQELREQLLALAVRKEGPRETPVLDPLCLYGGTRY
;
A
#
# COMPACT_ATOMS: atom_id res chain seq x y z
N MET A 1 -18.02 -40.41 61.97
CA MET A 1 -17.05 -39.87 60.98
C MET A 1 -17.72 -39.66 59.63
N ARG A 2 -18.72 -38.77 59.51
CA ARG A 2 -19.37 -38.42 58.22
C ARG A 2 -19.77 -36.94 58.08
N ALA A 3 -19.44 -36.08 59.03
CA ALA A 3 -19.84 -34.66 59.03
C ALA A 3 -18.76 -33.71 58.49
N GLY A 4 -17.57 -34.20 58.13
CA GLY A 4 -16.44 -33.37 57.66
C GLY A 4 -16.19 -33.41 56.15
N GLN A 5 -16.93 -34.22 55.38
CA GLN A 5 -16.75 -34.34 53.93
C GLN A 5 -17.73 -33.46 53.13
N ASP A 6 -18.93 -33.17 53.67
CA ASP A 6 -19.94 -32.36 52.96
C ASP A 6 -19.57 -30.87 52.94
N ASP A 7 -19.00 -30.36 54.05
CA ASP A 7 -18.48 -28.98 54.09
C ASP A 7 -17.27 -28.78 53.17
N GLN A 8 -16.55 -29.86 52.83
CA GLN A 8 -15.41 -29.78 51.92
C GLN A 8 -15.83 -29.69 50.43
N LEU A 9 -17.02 -30.17 50.06
CA LEU A 9 -17.50 -30.08 48.68
C LEU A 9 -18.09 -28.69 48.37
N THR A 10 -18.70 -28.03 49.34
CA THR A 10 -19.38 -26.74 49.17
C THR A 10 -18.39 -25.58 48.96
N TRP A 11 -17.24 -25.58 49.63
CA TRP A 11 -16.20 -24.56 49.38
C TRP A 11 -15.59 -24.74 47.99
N LEU A 12 -15.23 -25.96 47.58
CA LEU A 12 -14.67 -26.23 46.25
C LEU A 12 -15.61 -25.81 45.13
N GLN A 13 -16.92 -26.04 45.27
CA GLN A 13 -17.92 -25.59 44.29
C GLN A 13 -18.04 -24.05 44.21
N GLN A 14 -17.94 -23.34 45.34
CA GLN A 14 -17.93 -21.87 45.34
C GLN A 14 -16.66 -21.29 44.71
N TYR A 15 -15.48 -21.87 44.96
CA TYR A 15 -14.24 -21.40 44.34
C TYR A 15 -14.19 -21.67 42.84
N VAL A 16 -14.69 -22.84 42.39
CA VAL A 16 -14.79 -23.15 40.96
C VAL A 16 -15.81 -22.26 40.26
N GLY A 17 -16.95 -21.96 40.89
CA GLY A 17 -17.94 -21.02 40.36
C GLY A 17 -17.41 -19.58 40.25
N ALA A 18 -16.67 -19.11 41.26
CA ALA A 18 -16.04 -17.79 41.25
C ALA A 18 -14.94 -17.69 40.19
N LEU A 19 -14.09 -18.71 40.05
CA LEU A 19 -13.07 -18.77 39.00
C LEU A 19 -13.68 -18.82 37.60
N ALA A 20 -14.74 -19.61 37.40
CA ALA A 20 -15.45 -19.67 36.12
C ALA A 20 -16.10 -18.32 35.77
N ALA A 21 -16.68 -17.61 36.74
CA ALA A 21 -17.24 -16.27 36.53
C ALA A 21 -16.16 -15.23 36.20
N ILE A 22 -14.99 -15.30 36.83
CA ILE A 22 -13.85 -14.43 36.52
C ILE A 22 -13.33 -14.71 35.11
N VAL A 23 -13.13 -15.98 34.73
CA VAL A 23 -12.70 -16.35 33.37
C VAL A 23 -13.71 -15.91 32.32
N LEU A 24 -15.02 -16.08 32.59
CA LEU A 24 -16.08 -15.63 31.68
C LEU A 24 -16.11 -14.10 31.59
N ALA A 25 -15.90 -13.37 32.69
CA ALA A 25 -15.82 -11.92 32.71
C ALA A 25 -14.59 -11.40 31.96
N PHE A 26 -13.44 -12.07 32.06
CA PHE A 26 -12.25 -11.76 31.26
C PHE A 26 -12.49 -12.04 29.78
N ALA A 27 -13.09 -13.18 29.40
CA ALA A 27 -13.42 -13.48 28.01
C ALA A 27 -14.47 -12.51 27.41
N LEU A 28 -15.44 -12.06 28.21
CA LEU A 28 -16.40 -11.03 27.82
C LEU A 28 -15.77 -9.64 27.72
N CYS A 29 -14.78 -9.34 28.56
CA CYS A 29 -14.04 -8.08 28.50
C CYS A 29 -13.08 -8.04 27.29
N GLU A 30 -12.42 -9.16 26.97
CA GLU A 30 -11.58 -9.29 25.77
C GLU A 30 -12.41 -9.15 24.48
N THR A 31 -13.59 -9.75 24.43
CA THR A 31 -14.50 -9.62 23.27
C THR A 31 -15.09 -8.21 23.15
N ALA A 32 -15.38 -7.53 24.26
CA ALA A 32 -15.84 -6.13 24.25
C ALA A 32 -14.74 -5.15 23.82
N LEU A 33 -13.49 -5.35 24.27
CA LEU A 33 -12.33 -4.56 23.83
C LEU A 33 -12.00 -4.81 22.34
N ALA A 34 -12.18 -6.04 21.85
CA ALA A 34 -12.02 -6.39 20.43
C ALA A 34 -13.14 -5.84 19.52
N GLN A 35 -14.32 -5.51 20.07
CA GLN A 35 -15.39 -4.81 19.34
C GLN A 35 -15.19 -3.30 19.32
N ALA A 36 -14.61 -2.71 20.37
CA ALA A 36 -14.34 -1.27 20.46
C ALA A 36 -13.29 -0.79 19.44
N THR A 37 -12.40 -1.67 18.95
CA THR A 37 -11.41 -1.38 17.90
C THR A 37 -11.98 -1.41 16.47
N ARG A 38 -13.29 -1.64 16.29
CA ARG A 38 -13.90 -1.90 14.98
C ARG A 38 -14.80 -0.77 14.43
N VAL A 39 -14.84 0.39 15.08
CA VAL A 39 -15.62 1.54 14.57
C VAL A 39 -14.71 2.41 13.70
N LYS A 40 -14.85 2.28 12.38
CA LYS A 40 -14.18 3.17 11.43
C LYS A 40 -14.67 4.61 11.64
N PRO A 41 -13.78 5.62 11.65
CA PRO A 41 -14.20 7.00 11.69
C PRO A 41 -15.10 7.34 10.48
N PRO A 42 -15.94 8.38 10.55
CA PRO A 42 -16.58 8.89 9.35
C PRO A 42 -15.52 9.44 8.39
N VAL A 43 -15.78 9.32 7.10
CA VAL A 43 -14.93 9.93 6.08
C VAL A 43 -14.99 11.45 6.26
N PRO A 44 -13.84 12.16 6.29
CA PRO A 44 -13.83 13.62 6.39
C PRO A 44 -14.65 14.23 5.24
N THR A 45 -15.42 15.27 5.54
CA THR A 45 -16.08 16.07 4.48
C THR A 45 -15.04 16.93 3.76
N GLY A 46 -15.28 17.25 2.50
CA GLY A 46 -14.36 18.08 1.73
C GLY A 46 -14.78 18.25 0.27
N VAL A 47 -14.00 19.02 -0.47
CA VAL A 47 -14.14 19.20 -1.92
C VAL A 47 -13.05 18.45 -2.64
N ASP A 48 -13.30 18.05 -3.89
CA ASP A 48 -12.28 17.42 -4.72
C ASP A 48 -11.10 18.40 -4.93
N PRO A 49 -9.87 18.07 -4.50
CA PRO A 49 -8.71 18.95 -4.64
C PRO A 49 -8.26 19.13 -6.10
N GLY A 50 -8.78 18.31 -7.02
CA GLY A 50 -8.30 18.30 -8.40
C GLY A 50 -6.89 17.71 -8.54
N GLY A 51 -6.34 17.81 -9.75
CA GLY A 51 -5.01 17.28 -10.07
C GLY A 51 -5.01 15.81 -10.48
N ILE A 52 -3.86 15.16 -10.35
CA ILE A 52 -3.64 13.81 -10.88
C ILE A 52 -4.10 12.77 -9.86
N ALA A 53 -5.08 11.94 -10.24
CA ALA A 53 -5.56 10.84 -9.41
C ALA A 53 -4.63 9.63 -9.45
N ILE A 54 -4.29 9.11 -8.27
CA ILE A 54 -3.49 7.91 -8.07
C ILE A 54 -4.31 6.94 -7.23
N ALA A 55 -4.52 5.73 -7.73
CA ALA A 55 -5.13 4.68 -6.94
C ALA A 55 -4.07 3.98 -6.07
N LEU A 56 -4.39 3.74 -4.81
CA LEU A 56 -3.54 2.99 -3.87
C LEU A 56 -4.31 1.73 -3.43
N ILE A 57 -3.91 0.57 -3.97
CA ILE A 57 -4.47 -0.73 -3.58
C ILE A 57 -3.62 -1.28 -2.43
N ALA A 58 -4.15 -1.25 -1.21
CA ALA A 58 -3.42 -1.56 0.02
C ALA A 58 -4.32 -2.20 1.08
N THR A 59 -3.84 -2.43 2.30
CA THR A 59 -4.63 -3.05 3.39
C THR A 59 -5.53 -2.07 4.15
N GLY A 60 -5.53 -0.81 3.71
CA GLY A 60 -6.28 0.30 4.28
C GLY A 60 -5.37 1.48 4.60
N ILE A 61 -5.93 2.68 4.72
CA ILE A 61 -5.18 3.86 5.15
C ILE A 61 -5.94 4.64 6.21
N ASP A 62 -5.23 5.41 7.01
CA ASP A 62 -5.84 6.46 7.81
C ASP A 62 -6.18 7.66 6.93
N TYR A 63 -7.37 7.65 6.36
CA TYR A 63 -7.88 8.77 5.56
C TYR A 63 -8.24 10.01 6.39
N THR A 64 -8.17 9.93 7.73
CA THR A 64 -8.36 11.09 8.63
C THR A 64 -7.07 11.87 8.88
N HIS A 65 -5.92 11.28 8.54
CA HIS A 65 -4.61 11.89 8.72
C HIS A 65 -4.55 13.30 8.09
N PRO A 66 -4.02 14.33 8.78
CA PRO A 66 -4.01 15.72 8.29
C PRO A 66 -3.39 15.91 6.90
N GLU A 67 -2.32 15.19 6.58
CA GLU A 67 -1.68 15.21 5.25
C GLU A 67 -2.49 14.50 4.14
N ILE A 68 -3.50 13.68 4.49
CA ILE A 68 -4.24 12.85 3.54
C ILE A 68 -5.66 13.38 3.31
N LYS A 69 -6.38 13.77 4.38
CA LYS A 69 -7.83 14.05 4.36
C LYS A 69 -8.28 15.03 3.26
N ASP A 70 -7.48 16.07 3.00
CA ASP A 70 -7.76 17.14 2.04
C ASP A 70 -7.22 16.79 0.63
N ARG A 71 -6.66 15.59 0.48
CA ARG A 71 -6.00 15.06 -0.73
C ARG A 71 -6.65 13.78 -1.24
N LEU A 72 -7.83 13.44 -0.71
CA LEU A 72 -8.65 12.34 -1.21
C LEU A 72 -9.38 12.80 -2.48
N ALA A 73 -9.43 11.94 -3.50
CA ALA A 73 -10.27 12.14 -4.66
C ALA A 73 -11.73 12.07 -4.25
N ARG A 74 -12.55 12.98 -4.79
CA ARG A 74 -13.98 13.07 -4.50
C ARG A 74 -14.80 13.18 -5.76
N ASP A 75 -16.05 12.76 -5.69
CA ASP A 75 -17.02 12.92 -6.76
C ASP A 75 -17.70 14.29 -6.74
N GLY A 76 -18.68 14.49 -7.62
CA GLY A 76 -19.43 15.75 -7.72
C GLY A 76 -20.29 16.08 -6.50
N GLU A 77 -20.53 15.13 -5.60
CA GLU A 77 -21.30 15.30 -4.37
C GLU A 77 -20.40 15.54 -3.14
N GLY A 78 -19.07 15.42 -3.31
CA GLY A 78 -18.08 15.57 -2.25
C GLY A 78 -17.79 14.27 -1.50
N GLU A 79 -18.35 13.14 -1.94
CA GLU A 79 -18.06 11.82 -1.39
C GLU A 79 -16.70 11.33 -1.88
N VAL A 80 -15.98 10.58 -1.04
CA VAL A 80 -14.66 10.06 -1.41
C VAL A 80 -14.80 8.96 -2.46
N ILE A 81 -14.02 9.10 -3.53
CA ILE A 81 -13.80 8.04 -4.51
C ILE A 81 -12.75 7.10 -3.90
N GLY A 82 -13.23 6.15 -3.10
CA GLY A 82 -12.44 5.13 -2.44
C GLY A 82 -13.34 3.95 -2.06
N TYR A 83 -12.75 2.77 -1.91
CA TYR A 83 -13.55 1.56 -1.70
C TYR A 83 -12.87 0.57 -0.77
N ASP A 84 -13.64 0.05 0.17
CA ASP A 84 -13.25 -1.03 1.04
C ASP A 84 -13.88 -2.33 0.54
N LEU A 85 -13.07 -3.22 -0.03
CA LEU A 85 -13.56 -4.51 -0.51
C LEU A 85 -13.83 -5.51 0.61
N ILE A 86 -13.28 -5.29 1.80
CA ILE A 86 -13.48 -6.18 2.96
C ILE A 86 -14.85 -5.93 3.56
N ASP A 87 -15.19 -4.67 3.82
CA ASP A 87 -16.44 -4.29 4.47
C ASP A 87 -17.53 -3.82 3.48
N ASN A 88 -17.19 -3.71 2.19
CA ASN A 88 -18.08 -3.31 1.10
C ASN A 88 -18.71 -1.92 1.32
N ASP A 89 -17.87 -0.96 1.69
CA ASP A 89 -18.23 0.44 1.93
C ASP A 89 -17.24 1.42 1.27
N ASN A 90 -17.49 2.72 1.39
CA ASN A 90 -16.59 3.78 0.89
C ASN A 90 -15.52 4.21 1.92
N ARG A 91 -15.21 3.35 2.90
CA ARG A 91 -14.35 3.66 4.05
C ARG A 91 -13.15 2.70 4.12
N PRO A 92 -12.14 2.86 3.25
CA PRO A 92 -10.95 2.01 3.22
C PRO A 92 -9.98 2.32 4.38
N TYR A 93 -10.46 2.18 5.61
CA TYR A 93 -9.73 2.50 6.84
C TYR A 93 -8.86 1.33 7.31
N ALA A 94 -7.62 1.58 7.70
CA ALA A 94 -6.78 0.54 8.30
C ALA A 94 -7.10 0.37 9.80
N ALA A 95 -7.48 -0.82 10.24
CA ALA A 95 -7.77 -1.08 11.66
C ALA A 95 -6.53 -0.90 12.58
N THR A 96 -5.32 -0.98 12.02
CA THR A 96 -4.05 -0.71 12.72
C THR A 96 -3.77 0.79 12.87
N SER A 97 -4.51 1.65 12.17
CA SER A 97 -4.51 3.08 12.41
C SER A 97 -5.46 3.38 13.57
N LEU A 98 -4.93 3.53 14.77
CA LEU A 98 -5.73 4.10 15.85
C LEU A 98 -5.98 5.58 15.54
N PRO A 99 -7.20 6.12 15.70
CA PRO A 99 -7.50 7.52 15.38
C PRO A 99 -6.59 8.52 16.12
N GLU A 100 -6.13 8.19 17.33
CA GLU A 100 -5.15 9.03 18.06
C GLU A 100 -3.70 8.89 17.55
N ASN A 101 -3.36 7.79 16.86
CA ASN A 101 -2.01 7.46 16.39
C ASN A 101 -2.01 7.26 14.87
N HIS A 102 -2.11 8.39 14.17
CA HIS A 102 -2.17 8.46 12.71
C HIS A 102 -0.96 7.82 11.97
N ASP A 103 0.15 7.56 12.66
CA ASP A 103 1.38 6.97 12.10
C ASP A 103 1.42 5.43 12.16
N GLY A 104 0.41 4.77 12.74
CA GLY A 104 0.46 3.34 13.10
C GLY A 104 0.39 2.32 11.95
N ALA A 105 -0.05 2.72 10.75
CA ALA A 105 -0.19 1.81 9.61
C ALA A 105 0.85 2.10 8.51
N VAL A 106 1.56 1.05 8.07
CA VAL A 106 2.54 1.10 6.97
C VAL A 106 1.93 1.74 5.71
N ASP A 107 0.69 1.38 5.39
CA ASP A 107 0.01 1.87 4.20
C ASP A 107 -0.38 3.36 4.27
N THR A 108 -0.61 3.89 5.48
CA THR A 108 -0.77 5.34 5.70
C THR A 108 0.53 6.08 5.39
N LEU A 109 1.69 5.53 5.78
CA LEU A 109 2.99 6.09 5.41
C LEU A 109 3.19 6.10 3.88
N LEU A 110 2.79 5.03 3.19
CA LEU A 110 2.86 4.97 1.73
C LEU A 110 1.98 6.03 1.06
N ALA A 111 0.75 6.21 1.54
CA ALA A 111 -0.15 7.27 1.08
C ALA A 111 0.47 8.66 1.26
N ARG A 112 1.07 8.94 2.42
CA ARG A 112 1.79 10.19 2.68
C ARG A 112 2.97 10.38 1.74
N ARG A 113 3.76 9.33 1.50
CA ARG A 113 4.91 9.37 0.56
C ARG A 113 4.48 9.68 -0.87
N ILE A 114 3.37 9.10 -1.34
CA ILE A 114 2.80 9.46 -2.65
C ILE A 114 2.49 10.96 -2.70
N LEU A 115 1.76 11.46 -1.69
CA LEU A 115 1.28 12.84 -1.63
C LEU A 115 2.39 13.87 -1.39
N SER A 116 3.46 13.50 -0.68
CA SER A 116 4.62 14.36 -0.45
C SER A 116 5.51 14.44 -1.70
N THR A 117 5.56 13.38 -2.51
CA THR A 117 6.31 13.38 -3.77
C THR A 117 5.72 14.38 -4.77
N TYR A 118 4.39 14.54 -4.82
CA TYR A 118 3.75 15.49 -5.72
C TYR A 118 2.56 16.23 -5.09
N ARG A 119 2.70 17.57 -4.99
CA ARG A 119 1.71 18.41 -4.30
C ARG A 119 0.38 18.60 -5.01
N HIS A 120 0.20 18.08 -6.22
CA HIS A 120 -1.09 18.09 -6.92
C HIS A 120 -1.58 16.67 -7.23
N ALA A 121 -1.07 15.66 -6.50
CA ALA A 121 -1.64 14.32 -6.47
C ALA A 121 -2.89 14.29 -5.58
N ARG A 122 -3.85 13.46 -5.95
CA ARG A 122 -4.97 13.06 -5.08
C ARG A 122 -5.09 11.54 -5.05
N LEU A 123 -5.52 11.00 -3.92
CA LEU A 123 -5.58 9.55 -3.69
C LEU A 123 -6.98 8.98 -3.90
N VAL A 124 -7.04 7.84 -4.57
CA VAL A 124 -8.17 6.90 -4.62
C VAL A 124 -7.77 5.68 -3.77
N PRO A 125 -8.09 5.65 -2.46
CA PRO A 125 -7.71 4.52 -1.61
C PRO A 125 -8.61 3.31 -1.86
N VAL A 126 -8.01 2.14 -1.98
CA VAL A 126 -8.70 0.87 -2.19
C VAL A 126 -8.17 -0.15 -1.19
N ARG A 127 -9.03 -0.58 -0.25
CA ARG A 127 -8.67 -1.54 0.79
C ARG A 127 -9.00 -2.97 0.36
N VAL A 128 -8.01 -3.86 0.46
CA VAL A 128 -8.09 -5.29 0.11
C VAL A 128 -7.49 -6.17 1.18
N ASP A 129 -7.88 -7.44 1.22
CA ASP A 129 -7.05 -8.50 1.79
C ASP A 129 -6.02 -8.95 0.73
N PRO A 130 -4.70 -8.82 0.99
CA PRO A 130 -3.67 -9.19 0.03
C PRO A 130 -3.61 -10.71 -0.26
N ASN A 131 -4.30 -11.53 0.53
CA ASN A 131 -4.38 -12.98 0.32
C ASN A 131 -5.61 -13.41 -0.47
N ASP A 132 -6.59 -12.51 -0.67
CA ASP A 132 -7.80 -12.79 -1.44
C ASP A 132 -7.60 -12.43 -2.92
N LYS A 133 -7.43 -13.47 -3.74
CA LYS A 133 -7.22 -13.35 -5.19
C LYS A 133 -8.37 -12.64 -5.92
N VAL A 134 -9.61 -12.81 -5.45
CA VAL A 134 -10.78 -12.17 -6.05
C VAL A 134 -10.81 -10.69 -5.68
N MET A 135 -10.47 -10.33 -4.44
CA MET A 135 -10.40 -8.93 -4.03
C MET A 135 -9.32 -8.16 -4.79
N LEU A 136 -8.13 -8.75 -4.98
CA LEU A 136 -7.06 -8.11 -5.76
C LEU A 136 -7.52 -7.77 -7.19
N ALA A 137 -8.23 -8.69 -7.86
CA ALA A 137 -8.78 -8.45 -9.19
C ALA A 137 -9.91 -7.41 -9.19
N ARG A 138 -10.83 -7.48 -8.21
CA ARG A 138 -11.93 -6.52 -8.06
C ARG A 138 -11.42 -5.11 -7.74
N ALA A 139 -10.33 -4.98 -6.98
CA ALA A 139 -9.70 -3.71 -6.70
C ALA A 139 -9.22 -3.03 -7.98
N LEU A 140 -8.57 -3.77 -8.87
CA LEU A 140 -8.15 -3.26 -10.17
C LEU A 140 -9.33 -2.92 -11.08
N ALA A 141 -10.40 -3.73 -11.04
CA ALA A 141 -11.63 -3.42 -11.76
C ALA A 141 -12.29 -2.12 -11.25
N PHE A 142 -12.26 -1.89 -9.92
CA PHE A 142 -12.73 -0.64 -9.32
C PHE A 142 -11.86 0.55 -9.76
N THR A 143 -10.53 0.45 -9.75
CA THR A 143 -9.68 1.59 -10.15
C THR A 143 -9.95 2.02 -11.59
N ALA A 144 -10.29 1.10 -12.48
CA ALA A 144 -10.67 1.37 -13.87
C ALA A 144 -11.94 2.24 -14.01
N THR A 145 -12.83 2.24 -13.03
CA THR A 145 -14.04 3.10 -13.02
C THR A 145 -13.77 4.48 -12.42
N THR A 146 -12.56 4.73 -11.92
CA THR A 146 -12.17 6.00 -11.31
C THR A 146 -11.37 6.87 -12.28
N PRO A 147 -11.12 8.15 -11.92
CA PRO A 147 -10.22 9.01 -12.69
C PRO A 147 -8.74 8.59 -12.61
N ALA A 148 -8.35 7.62 -11.76
CA ALA A 148 -6.96 7.23 -11.60
C ALA A 148 -6.45 6.48 -12.84
N ARG A 149 -5.29 6.91 -13.38
CA ARG A 149 -4.56 6.20 -14.44
C ARG A 149 -3.22 5.64 -13.98
N ILE A 150 -2.78 6.04 -12.79
CA ILE A 150 -1.64 5.48 -12.08
C ILE A 150 -2.19 4.63 -10.95
N VAL A 151 -1.77 3.37 -10.88
CA VAL A 151 -2.20 2.42 -9.85
C VAL A 151 -0.97 1.94 -9.09
N ALA A 152 -0.83 2.39 -7.85
CA ALA A 152 0.18 1.92 -6.91
C ALA A 152 -0.34 0.66 -6.20
N VAL A 153 0.37 -0.45 -6.37
CA VAL A 153 0.05 -1.72 -5.70
C VAL A 153 1.27 -2.17 -4.91
N PRO A 154 1.51 -1.61 -3.71
CA PRO A 154 2.66 -1.93 -2.87
C PRO A 154 2.52 -3.29 -2.15
N LEU A 155 1.92 -4.26 -2.83
CA LEU A 155 1.62 -5.59 -2.31
C LEU A 155 2.36 -6.63 -3.14
N TRP A 156 2.83 -7.69 -2.48
CA TRP A 156 3.50 -8.82 -3.13
C TRP A 156 3.31 -10.10 -2.34
N GLY A 157 3.60 -11.24 -2.97
CA GLY A 157 3.59 -12.53 -2.31
C GLY A 157 4.34 -13.60 -3.11
N GLU A 158 4.48 -14.78 -2.51
CA GLU A 158 5.20 -15.92 -3.13
C GLU A 158 4.26 -16.84 -3.93
N SER A 159 2.96 -16.77 -3.68
CA SER A 159 1.96 -17.61 -4.33
C SER A 159 1.54 -17.03 -5.67
N ARG A 160 1.81 -17.74 -6.77
CA ARG A 160 1.29 -17.37 -8.09
C ARG A 160 -0.24 -17.39 -8.13
N GLU A 161 -0.86 -18.35 -7.43
CA GLU A 161 -2.31 -18.54 -7.43
C GLU A 161 -3.04 -17.32 -6.88
N THR A 162 -2.47 -16.65 -5.87
CA THR A 162 -3.05 -15.43 -5.29
C THR A 162 -3.16 -14.29 -6.31
N TRP A 163 -2.28 -14.27 -7.32
CA TRP A 163 -2.17 -13.16 -8.27
C TRP A 163 -2.71 -13.49 -9.67
N GLU A 164 -3.23 -14.70 -9.90
CA GLU A 164 -3.69 -15.13 -11.22
C GLU A 164 -4.87 -14.29 -11.74
N PHE A 165 -5.82 -13.95 -10.86
CA PHE A 165 -6.96 -13.10 -11.22
C PHE A 165 -6.55 -11.64 -11.33
N PHE A 166 -5.54 -11.21 -10.57
CA PHE A 166 -4.96 -9.88 -10.73
C PHE A 166 -4.33 -9.73 -12.13
N GLN A 167 -3.64 -10.75 -12.64
CA GLN A 167 -3.12 -10.76 -14.01
C GLN A 167 -4.23 -10.62 -15.04
N GLN A 168 -5.32 -11.39 -14.90
CA GLN A 168 -6.45 -11.30 -15.82
C GLN A 168 -7.11 -9.92 -15.80
N ALA A 169 -7.26 -9.32 -14.62
CA ALA A 169 -7.79 -7.97 -14.48
C ALA A 169 -6.83 -6.92 -15.09
N ALA A 170 -5.52 -7.09 -14.94
CA ALA A 170 -4.51 -6.20 -15.51
C ALA A 170 -4.58 -6.15 -17.04
N ASP A 171 -4.86 -7.28 -17.68
CA ASP A 171 -5.05 -7.34 -19.13
C ASP A 171 -6.29 -6.54 -19.62
N GLN A 172 -7.24 -6.23 -18.74
CA GLN A 172 -8.43 -5.43 -19.05
C GLN A 172 -8.23 -3.92 -18.85
N VAL A 173 -7.06 -3.49 -18.33
CA VAL A 173 -6.76 -2.08 -18.06
C VAL A 173 -5.45 -1.61 -18.73
N PRO A 174 -5.29 -1.81 -20.06
CA PRO A 174 -4.03 -1.53 -20.75
C PRO A 174 -3.58 -0.06 -20.68
N ASP A 175 -4.51 0.86 -20.45
CA ASP A 175 -4.25 2.30 -20.31
C ASP A 175 -3.88 2.75 -18.89
N HIS A 176 -3.79 1.83 -17.93
CA HIS A 176 -3.38 2.12 -16.55
C HIS A 176 -1.93 1.71 -16.33
N LEU A 177 -1.11 2.64 -15.83
CA LEU A 177 0.24 2.33 -15.40
C LEU A 177 0.18 1.65 -14.03
N LEU A 178 0.48 0.35 -14.00
CA LEU A 178 0.56 -0.42 -12.76
C LEU A 178 1.98 -0.33 -12.20
N ILE A 179 2.14 0.21 -11.00
CA ILE A 179 3.46 0.31 -10.36
C ILE A 179 3.51 -0.76 -9.27
N LEU A 180 4.40 -1.73 -9.46
CA LEU A 180 4.44 -2.97 -8.70
C LEU A 180 5.83 -3.15 -8.06
N PRO A 181 5.92 -3.69 -6.84
CA PRO A 181 7.19 -3.94 -6.19
C PRO A 181 7.87 -5.16 -6.82
N ALA A 182 9.21 -5.16 -6.88
CA ALA A 182 9.98 -6.33 -7.26
C ALA A 182 9.82 -7.52 -6.28
N GLY A 183 9.28 -7.27 -5.09
CA GLY A 183 9.06 -8.24 -4.02
C GLY A 183 10.13 -8.17 -2.94
N ASN A 184 10.24 -9.22 -2.13
CA ASN A 184 11.23 -9.30 -1.07
C ASN A 184 12.67 -9.38 -1.60
N ALA A 185 13.54 -8.45 -1.17
CA ALA A 185 14.90 -8.35 -1.67
C ALA A 185 15.76 -9.62 -1.45
N ASP A 186 15.59 -10.31 -0.32
CA ASP A 186 16.28 -11.59 -0.05
C ASP A 186 15.80 -12.70 -0.97
N ALA A 187 14.48 -12.81 -1.17
CA ALA A 187 13.88 -13.78 -2.08
C ALA A 187 14.34 -13.56 -3.52
N VAL A 188 14.27 -12.32 -3.98
CA VAL A 188 14.70 -11.89 -5.31
C VAL A 188 16.20 -12.17 -5.49
N ALA A 189 17.03 -11.84 -4.50
CA ALA A 189 18.45 -12.16 -4.54
C ALA A 189 18.67 -13.67 -4.64
N GLN A 190 17.86 -14.51 -3.99
CA GLN A 190 17.95 -15.97 -4.10
C GLN A 190 17.39 -16.52 -5.44
N GLY A 191 16.91 -15.68 -6.35
CA GLY A 191 16.29 -16.10 -7.61
C GLY A 191 14.87 -16.67 -7.42
N ARG A 192 14.24 -16.44 -6.27
CA ARG A 192 12.87 -16.87 -6.01
C ARG A 192 11.89 -15.90 -6.66
N ALA A 193 10.89 -16.45 -7.34
CA ALA A 193 9.84 -15.65 -7.96
C ALA A 193 9.03 -14.90 -6.89
N GLN A 194 8.66 -13.66 -7.19
CA GLN A 194 7.79 -12.83 -6.38
C GLN A 194 6.69 -12.28 -7.27
N PHE A 195 5.45 -12.38 -6.82
CA PHE A 195 4.26 -11.98 -7.57
C PHE A 195 3.72 -10.66 -6.97
N PRO A 196 3.24 -9.72 -7.81
CA PRO A 196 2.95 -9.86 -9.23
C PRO A 196 4.14 -9.59 -10.18
N ALA A 197 5.32 -9.19 -9.69
CA ALA A 197 6.46 -8.83 -10.55
C ALA A 197 6.88 -9.93 -11.55
N ALA A 198 6.83 -11.19 -11.14
CA ALA A 198 7.18 -12.33 -11.99
C ALA A 198 6.15 -12.62 -13.10
N LEU A 199 4.98 -11.97 -13.12
CA LEU A 199 3.94 -12.19 -14.13
C LEU A 199 4.21 -11.48 -15.46
N ASN A 200 5.17 -10.54 -15.50
CA ASN A 200 5.50 -9.74 -16.69
C ASN A 200 4.26 -9.05 -17.30
N LEU A 201 3.45 -8.41 -16.46
CA LEU A 201 2.22 -7.74 -16.88
C LEU A 201 2.51 -6.61 -17.87
N LYS A 202 1.68 -6.49 -18.91
CA LYS A 202 1.73 -5.35 -19.83
C LYS A 202 1.30 -4.10 -19.08
N GLY A 203 1.95 -2.97 -19.36
CA GLY A 203 1.65 -1.72 -18.65
C GLY A 203 2.13 -1.67 -17.19
N ALA A 204 2.87 -2.69 -16.71
CA ALA A 204 3.44 -2.67 -15.37
C ALA A 204 4.88 -2.14 -15.34
N LEU A 205 5.18 -1.27 -14.39
CA LEU A 205 6.51 -0.83 -14.03
C LEU A 205 6.93 -1.54 -12.73
N ILE A 206 7.89 -2.45 -12.83
CA ILE A 206 8.43 -3.16 -11.67
C ILE A 206 9.55 -2.34 -11.03
N VAL A 207 9.37 -1.94 -9.77
CA VAL A 207 10.31 -1.07 -9.06
C VAL A 207 10.91 -1.73 -7.82
N ALA A 208 12.14 -1.35 -7.48
CA ALA A 208 12.82 -1.76 -6.25
C ALA A 208 13.61 -0.58 -5.66
N ALA A 209 14.05 -0.72 -4.42
CA ALA A 209 14.95 0.27 -3.81
C ALA A 209 16.43 -0.02 -4.19
N VAL A 210 17.21 1.04 -4.44
CA VAL A 210 18.63 0.91 -4.84
C VAL A 210 19.46 0.19 -3.78
N ASN A 211 19.31 0.57 -2.51
CA ASN A 211 20.03 -0.04 -1.39
C ASN A 211 19.82 -1.55 -1.34
N GLU A 212 18.57 -2.01 -1.45
CA GLU A 212 18.26 -3.44 -1.42
C GLU A 212 18.83 -4.21 -2.61
N THR A 213 18.88 -3.61 -3.79
CA THR A 213 19.25 -4.32 -5.03
C THR A 213 20.76 -4.35 -5.26
N THR A 214 21.44 -3.22 -5.07
CA THR A 214 22.87 -3.11 -5.29
C THR A 214 23.66 -3.85 -4.22
N GLU A 215 23.32 -3.69 -2.94
CA GLU A 215 24.02 -4.36 -1.83
C GLU A 215 23.92 -5.88 -1.91
N ARG A 216 22.81 -6.40 -2.45
CA ARG A 216 22.54 -7.85 -2.56
C ARG A 216 22.99 -8.45 -3.90
N GLY A 217 23.53 -7.63 -4.80
CA GLY A 217 23.98 -8.04 -6.13
C GLY A 217 22.85 -8.55 -7.04
N THR A 218 21.60 -8.14 -6.77
CA THR A 218 20.39 -8.65 -7.47
C THR A 218 20.45 -8.42 -8.98
N LEU A 219 20.94 -7.24 -9.40
CA LEU A 219 20.96 -6.84 -10.81
C LEU A 219 21.87 -7.70 -11.69
N ALA A 220 22.85 -8.38 -11.08
CA ALA A 220 23.80 -9.23 -11.78
C ALA A 220 23.37 -10.71 -11.86
N ARG A 221 22.28 -11.09 -11.19
CA ARG A 221 21.88 -12.50 -11.07
C ARG A 221 21.08 -12.99 -12.28
N PRO A 222 21.48 -14.13 -12.90
CA PRO A 222 20.63 -14.83 -13.86
C PRO A 222 19.31 -15.26 -13.22
N GLY A 223 18.18 -15.10 -13.94
CA GLY A 223 16.86 -15.52 -13.47
C GLY A 223 16.15 -14.58 -12.48
N ALA A 224 16.81 -13.54 -11.96
CA ALA A 224 16.15 -12.51 -11.17
C ALA A 224 15.08 -11.78 -12.01
N PRO A 225 13.92 -11.41 -11.41
CA PRO A 225 12.85 -10.68 -12.09
C PRO A 225 13.39 -9.43 -12.78
N ARG A 226 12.75 -9.05 -13.89
CA ARG A 226 13.12 -7.85 -14.62
C ARG A 226 12.64 -6.63 -13.82
N ILE A 227 13.57 -6.03 -13.09
CA ILE A 227 13.37 -4.73 -12.43
C ILE A 227 13.49 -3.64 -13.50
N ASP A 228 12.43 -2.84 -13.66
CA ASP A 228 12.35 -1.80 -14.68
C ASP A 228 12.99 -0.50 -14.23
N ALA A 229 12.92 -0.18 -12.94
CA ALA A 229 13.54 1.00 -12.36
C ALA A 229 13.92 0.76 -10.91
N LEU A 230 14.95 1.47 -10.47
CA LEU A 230 15.35 1.55 -9.06
C LEU A 230 15.00 2.93 -8.53
N MET A 231 14.37 2.99 -7.36
CA MET A 231 14.13 4.24 -6.65
C MET A 231 15.29 4.51 -5.68
N LEU A 232 15.79 5.75 -5.66
CA LEU A 232 16.83 6.14 -4.72
C LEU A 232 16.42 5.85 -3.27
N GLY A 233 17.33 5.16 -2.57
CA GLY A 233 17.19 4.82 -1.15
C GLY A 233 17.72 5.91 -0.21
N ARG A 234 17.57 5.69 1.10
CA ARG A 234 17.86 6.68 2.14
C ARG A 234 19.29 7.22 2.04
N GLY A 235 19.41 8.55 1.98
CA GLY A 235 20.70 9.24 1.83
C GLY A 235 21.26 9.27 0.40
N GLY A 236 20.54 8.75 -0.60
CA GLY A 236 21.00 8.68 -1.99
C GLY A 236 20.56 9.84 -2.89
N SER A 237 19.73 10.78 -2.41
CA SER A 237 19.30 11.94 -3.21
C SER A 237 20.34 13.05 -3.19
N TRP A 238 20.32 13.91 -4.21
CA TRP A 238 21.14 15.14 -4.24
C TRP A 238 20.75 16.14 -3.14
N PHE A 239 19.57 15.95 -2.53
CA PHE A 239 19.02 16.78 -1.45
C PHE A 239 18.61 15.91 -0.26
N PRO A 240 19.57 15.31 0.48
CA PRO A 240 19.26 14.45 1.60
C PRO A 240 18.47 15.22 2.67
N GLY A 241 17.37 14.64 3.15
CA GLY A 241 16.48 15.24 4.15
C GLY A 241 15.33 16.10 3.60
N ILE A 242 15.33 16.42 2.29
CA ILE A 242 14.23 17.17 1.66
C ILE A 242 13.26 16.24 0.93
N VAL A 243 13.77 15.15 0.34
CA VAL A 243 13.00 14.21 -0.48
C VAL A 243 12.89 12.87 0.26
N PRO A 244 11.70 12.25 0.34
CA PRO A 244 11.62 10.89 0.85
C PRO A 244 12.38 9.94 -0.04
N THR A 245 12.90 8.90 0.57
CA THR A 245 13.69 7.87 -0.11
C THR A 245 13.10 6.50 0.15
N ALA A 246 13.27 5.56 -0.78
CA ALA A 246 12.75 4.21 -0.64
C ALA A 246 13.60 3.39 0.32
N ALA A 247 13.03 2.89 1.42
CA ALA A 247 13.70 1.90 2.25
C ALA A 247 13.68 0.51 1.60
N ASP A 248 12.57 0.18 0.92
CA ASP A 248 12.30 -1.12 0.30
C ASP A 248 11.48 -0.99 -1.00
N ALA A 249 11.18 -2.12 -1.64
CA ALA A 249 10.36 -2.17 -2.86
C ALA A 249 8.94 -1.60 -2.68
N THR A 250 8.35 -1.70 -1.49
CA THR A 250 7.00 -1.19 -1.18
C THR A 250 6.99 0.34 -1.14
N GLU A 251 7.97 0.96 -0.47
CA GLU A 251 8.15 2.41 -0.50
C GLU A 251 8.56 2.91 -1.90
N ALA A 252 9.35 2.12 -2.65
CA ALA A 252 9.70 2.44 -4.03
C ALA A 252 8.44 2.59 -4.91
N VAL A 253 7.42 1.76 -4.72
CA VAL A 253 6.13 1.89 -5.43
C VAL A 253 5.45 3.23 -5.12
N ALA A 254 5.37 3.60 -3.83
CA ALA A 254 4.76 4.86 -3.42
C ALA A 254 5.46 6.08 -4.05
N LEU A 255 6.79 6.10 -4.01
CA LEU A 255 7.58 7.19 -4.57
C LEU A 255 7.52 7.24 -6.09
N ALA A 256 7.59 6.09 -6.76
CA ALA A 256 7.44 6.01 -8.22
C ALA A 256 6.05 6.47 -8.67
N ALA A 257 4.99 6.17 -7.92
CA ALA A 257 3.63 6.62 -8.23
C ALA A 257 3.47 8.15 -8.11
N GLY A 258 4.02 8.74 -7.05
CA GLY A 258 4.05 10.19 -6.90
C GLY A 258 4.87 10.87 -8.01
N LEU A 259 6.02 10.29 -8.39
CA LEU A 259 6.84 10.79 -9.48
C LEU A 259 6.14 10.67 -10.84
N ALA A 260 5.45 9.55 -11.10
CA ALA A 260 4.63 9.36 -12.30
C ALA A 260 3.49 10.38 -12.40
N ALA A 261 2.91 10.81 -11.29
CA ALA A 261 1.93 11.90 -11.31
C ALA A 261 2.59 13.25 -11.60
N CYS A 262 3.79 13.49 -11.04
CA CYS A 262 4.56 14.70 -11.31
C CYS A 262 4.92 14.87 -12.79
N THR A 263 5.27 13.78 -13.50
CA THR A 263 5.63 13.85 -14.94
C THR A 263 4.49 14.32 -15.84
N GLN A 264 3.24 14.20 -15.37
CA GLN A 264 2.02 14.64 -16.04
C GLN A 264 1.58 16.06 -15.64
N HIS A 265 2.35 16.77 -14.81
CA HIS A 265 2.00 18.13 -14.39
C HIS A 265 1.75 19.05 -15.61
N GLY A 266 0.54 19.62 -15.70
CA GLY A 266 0.14 20.53 -16.76
C GLY A 266 -0.01 19.90 -18.15
N LYS A 267 0.04 18.57 -18.27
CA LYS A 267 -0.12 17.84 -19.54
C LYS A 267 -1.49 17.18 -19.61
N ALA A 268 -1.91 16.84 -20.83
CA ALA A 268 -3.03 15.93 -21.02
C ALA A 268 -2.68 14.54 -20.43
N PRO A 269 -3.66 13.78 -19.91
CA PRO A 269 -3.42 12.44 -19.39
C PRO A 269 -2.74 11.56 -20.43
N LEU A 270 -1.62 10.95 -20.03
CA LEU A 270 -0.86 10.05 -20.90
C LEU A 270 -1.37 8.61 -20.77
N GLY A 271 -1.27 7.83 -21.84
CA GLY A 271 -1.46 6.38 -21.77
C GLY A 271 -0.35 5.71 -20.96
N ALA A 272 -0.61 4.50 -20.46
CA ALA A 272 0.31 3.77 -19.58
C ALA A 272 1.73 3.62 -20.14
N GLN A 273 1.85 3.27 -21.43
CA GLN A 273 3.15 3.07 -22.07
C GLN A 273 3.93 4.38 -22.19
N GLU A 274 3.29 5.45 -22.66
CA GLU A 274 3.95 6.75 -22.81
C GLU A 274 4.36 7.32 -21.44
N LEU A 275 3.50 7.17 -20.43
CA LEU A 275 3.81 7.59 -19.07
C LEU A 275 5.02 6.83 -18.51
N ARG A 276 5.08 5.51 -18.72
CA ARG A 276 6.22 4.68 -18.34
C ARG A 276 7.50 5.15 -19.03
N GLU A 277 7.47 5.39 -20.33
CA GLU A 277 8.63 5.85 -21.09
C GLU A 277 9.13 7.21 -20.60
N GLN A 278 8.22 8.17 -20.39
CA GLN A 278 8.58 9.49 -19.83
C GLN A 278 9.16 9.38 -18.43
N LEU A 279 8.62 8.50 -17.58
CA LEU A 279 9.15 8.27 -16.24
C LEU A 279 10.56 7.68 -16.28
N LEU A 280 10.81 6.66 -17.10
CA LEU A 280 12.13 6.05 -17.26
C LEU A 280 13.17 7.01 -17.86
N ALA A 281 12.73 7.97 -18.67
CA ALA A 281 13.59 9.02 -19.20
C ALA A 281 14.10 10.02 -18.14
N LEU A 282 13.50 10.05 -16.95
CA LEU A 282 13.97 10.87 -15.82
C LEU A 282 15.15 10.26 -15.06
N ALA A 283 15.64 9.10 -15.48
CA ALA A 283 16.70 8.40 -14.77
C ALA A 283 17.97 9.25 -14.65
N VAL A 284 18.45 9.40 -13.42
CA VAL A 284 19.65 10.18 -13.10
C VAL A 284 20.93 9.40 -13.40
N ARG A 285 20.84 8.07 -13.42
CA ARG A 285 21.90 7.14 -13.81
C ARG A 285 21.32 5.75 -14.10
N LYS A 286 22.19 4.80 -14.42
CA LYS A 286 21.86 3.39 -14.63
C LYS A 286 22.75 2.50 -13.77
N GLU A 287 22.24 1.35 -13.34
CA GLU A 287 22.93 0.43 -12.43
C GLU A 287 22.90 -1.02 -12.96
N GLY A 288 23.98 -1.74 -12.67
CA GLY A 288 24.12 -3.16 -12.98
C GLY A 288 24.25 -3.47 -14.49
N PRO A 289 24.46 -4.76 -14.84
CA PRO A 289 24.74 -5.18 -16.21
C PRO A 289 23.56 -5.03 -17.17
N ARG A 290 22.34 -4.85 -16.64
CA ARG A 290 21.12 -4.59 -17.43
C ARG A 290 20.87 -3.10 -17.66
N GLU A 291 21.77 -2.22 -17.20
CA GLU A 291 21.65 -0.78 -17.37
C GLU A 291 20.30 -0.28 -16.78
N THR A 292 19.92 -0.79 -15.60
CA THR A 292 18.62 -0.53 -14.98
C THR A 292 18.53 0.95 -14.58
N PRO A 293 17.53 1.71 -15.06
CA PRO A 293 17.33 3.11 -14.72
C PRO A 293 17.19 3.36 -13.22
N VAL A 294 17.88 4.38 -12.69
CA VAL A 294 17.72 4.87 -11.32
C VAL A 294 16.96 6.19 -11.33
N LEU A 295 15.83 6.24 -10.62
CA LEU A 295 14.96 7.39 -10.51
C LEU A 295 15.15 8.10 -9.18
N ASP A 296 15.28 9.42 -9.23
CA ASP A 296 15.21 10.29 -8.06
C ASP A 296 13.74 10.69 -7.83
N PRO A 297 13.15 10.44 -6.65
CA PRO A 297 11.79 10.87 -6.32
C PRO A 297 11.63 12.40 -6.27
N LEU A 298 12.69 13.19 -6.45
CA LEU A 298 12.62 14.63 -6.54
C LEU A 298 11.68 15.10 -7.67
N CYS A 299 10.57 15.71 -7.28
CA CYS A 299 9.69 16.47 -8.16
C CYS A 299 9.85 17.96 -7.88
N LEU A 300 10.11 18.78 -8.92
CA LEU A 300 10.18 20.24 -8.80
C LEU A 300 8.87 20.87 -8.30
N TYR A 301 7.75 20.16 -8.50
CA TYR A 301 6.41 20.49 -8.00
C TYR A 301 6.06 19.68 -6.73
N GLY A 302 7.07 19.27 -5.96
CA GLY A 302 6.93 18.41 -4.78
C GLY A 302 6.21 19.06 -3.58
N GLY A 303 5.67 18.22 -2.71
CA GLY A 303 4.93 18.55 -1.48
C GLY A 303 5.84 18.84 -0.28
N THR A 304 5.25 19.38 0.80
CA THR A 304 5.89 20.07 1.93
C THR A 304 7.12 19.40 2.55
N ARG A 305 8.07 20.25 3.00
CA ARG A 305 9.26 19.88 3.79
C ARG A 305 8.85 19.02 5.00
N TYR A 306 9.55 17.89 5.16
CA TYR A 306 9.54 17.09 6.39
C TYR A 306 9.95 17.92 7.61
#